data_AF-A0A382SE45-F1
#
_entry.id   AF-A0A382SE45-F1
#
_cell.length_a   1.000
_cell.length_b   1.000
_cell.length_c   1.000
_cell.angle_alpha   90.00
_cell.angle_beta   90.00
_cell.angle_gamma   90.00
#
_symmetry.space_group_name_H-M   'P 1'
#
loop_
_entity.id
_entity.type
_entity.pdbx_description
1 polymer ?
#
loop_
_entity_poly.entity_id
_entity_poly.type
_entity_poly.pdbx_seq_one_letter_code
_entity_poly.pdbx_strand_id
1 'polypeptide(L)'
;MKKHYPRNMIGYGSKTPNIKWPNGAKLALQLVLNYEEGSENCVLHGDKTSETFLSEIIGAQPIKGRHINMESFYEYGSRRGFWRIHELFQEKKIPVTIFGVGMALERNKEVCNAIKQSD
;
A
#
# COMPACT_ATOMS: atom_id res chain seq x y z
N MET A 1 31.77 -25.59 -9.55
CA MET A 1 31.49 -24.17 -9.87
C MET A 1 31.07 -23.47 -8.59
N LYS A 2 31.81 -22.46 -8.10
CA LYS A 2 31.36 -21.67 -6.94
C LYS A 2 30.08 -20.95 -7.35
N LYS A 3 28.96 -21.27 -6.68
CA LYS A 3 27.67 -20.59 -6.88
C LYS A 3 27.87 -19.09 -6.66
N HIS A 4 27.55 -18.28 -7.67
CA HIS A 4 27.51 -16.83 -7.52
C HIS A 4 26.51 -16.46 -6.43
N TYR A 5 26.91 -15.64 -5.46
CA TYR A 5 26.04 -15.22 -4.37
C TYR A 5 25.11 -14.09 -4.88
N PRO A 6 23.77 -14.28 -4.92
CA PRO A 6 22.87 -13.43 -5.69
C PRO A 6 22.46 -12.13 -4.95
N ARG A 7 23.11 -11.80 -3.84
CA ARG A 7 22.76 -10.64 -3.02
C ARG A 7 23.96 -9.71 -2.93
N ASN A 8 23.72 -8.43 -3.21
CA ASN A 8 24.68 -7.39 -2.89
C ASN A 8 24.57 -7.04 -1.40
N MET A 9 25.47 -7.59 -0.58
CA MET A 9 25.56 -7.28 0.86
C MET A 9 26.40 -6.03 1.15
N ILE A 10 27.04 -5.45 0.14
CA ILE A 10 27.96 -4.32 0.28
C ILE A 10 27.21 -2.99 0.15
N GLY A 11 26.28 -2.89 -0.81
CA GLY A 11 25.62 -1.61 -1.11
C GLY A 11 26.64 -0.52 -1.44
N TYR A 12 26.55 0.62 -0.74
CA TYR A 12 27.51 1.73 -0.87
C TYR A 12 28.81 1.53 -0.07
N GLY A 13 28.90 0.53 0.81
CA GLY A 13 30.05 0.33 1.70
C GLY A 13 30.33 1.56 2.58
N SER A 14 31.60 1.90 2.77
CA SER A 14 32.03 3.09 3.53
C SER A 14 31.89 4.41 2.76
N LYS A 15 31.44 4.38 1.50
CA LYS A 15 31.34 5.55 0.63
C LYS A 15 29.88 5.97 0.46
N THR A 16 29.39 6.82 1.35
CA THR A 16 28.06 7.42 1.20
C THR A 16 28.06 8.40 0.03
N PRO A 17 27.14 8.28 -0.94
CA PRO A 17 27.04 9.25 -2.02
C PRO A 17 26.66 10.63 -1.49
N ASN A 18 27.22 11.68 -2.09
CA ASN A 18 26.77 13.05 -1.83
C ASN A 18 25.49 13.31 -2.63
N ILE A 19 24.37 13.43 -1.94
CA ILE A 19 23.06 13.64 -2.56
C ILE A 19 22.70 15.13 -2.48
N LYS A 20 22.36 15.71 -3.62
CA LYS A 20 21.85 17.08 -3.72
C LYS A 20 20.38 17.04 -4.11
N TRP A 21 19.50 17.31 -3.16
CA TRP A 21 18.07 17.44 -3.44
C TRP A 21 17.75 18.81 -4.04
N PRO A 22 16.63 18.94 -4.78
CA PRO A 22 16.13 20.23 -5.24
C PRO A 22 16.04 21.23 -4.09
N ASN A 23 16.23 22.52 -4.40
CA ASN A 23 16.15 23.63 -3.44
C ASN A 23 17.11 23.55 -2.25
N GLY A 24 18.15 22.71 -2.30
CA GLY A 24 19.07 22.53 -1.18
C GLY A 24 18.45 21.80 0.01
N ALA A 25 17.37 21.03 -0.21
CA ALA A 25 16.73 20.27 0.86
C ALA A 25 17.70 19.25 1.48
N LYS A 26 17.59 19.06 2.80
CA LYS A 26 18.43 18.11 3.55
C LYS A 26 17.84 16.69 3.59
N LEU A 27 16.56 16.56 3.27
CA LEU A 27 15.79 15.32 3.30
C LEU A 27 14.78 15.33 2.15
N ALA A 28 14.64 14.19 1.48
CA ALA A 28 13.50 13.90 0.64
C ALA A 28 12.53 13.00 1.43
N LEU A 29 11.29 13.45 1.62
CA LEU A 29 10.22 12.67 2.24
C LEU A 29 9.30 12.14 1.13
N GLN A 30 9.10 10.82 1.08
CA GLN A 30 8.18 10.17 0.16
C GLN A 30 7.11 9.46 0.99
N LEU A 31 5.88 9.94 0.90
CA LEU A 31 4.72 9.34 1.58
C LEU A 31 4.02 8.39 0.62
N VAL A 32 3.95 7.11 1.00
CA VAL A 32 3.25 6.06 0.25
C VAL A 32 1.91 5.80 0.92
N LEU A 33 0.84 5.82 0.14
CA LEU A 33 -0.46 5.32 0.55
C LEU A 33 -0.76 4.05 -0.24
N ASN A 34 -0.84 2.91 0.44
CA ASN A 34 -1.27 1.66 -0.19
C ASN A 34 -2.79 1.69 -0.37
N TYR A 35 -3.27 1.12 -1.47
CA TYR A 35 -4.67 0.88 -1.72
C TYR A 35 -4.84 -0.58 -2.16
N GLU A 36 -5.23 -1.41 -1.20
CA GLU A 36 -5.25 -2.88 -1.29
C GLU A 36 -6.67 -3.43 -1.09
N GLU A 37 -7.55 -2.62 -0.53
CA GLU A 37 -8.87 -3.01 -0.06
C GLU A 37 -9.83 -3.37 -1.20
N GLY A 38 -10.34 -4.60 -1.17
CA GLY A 38 -11.09 -5.24 -2.26
C GLY A 38 -10.23 -6.16 -3.13
N SER A 39 -8.98 -6.42 -2.74
CA SER A 39 -8.08 -7.33 -3.46
C SER A 39 -7.27 -8.25 -2.55
N GLU A 40 -7.45 -8.11 -1.23
CA GLU A 40 -6.92 -9.03 -0.24
C GLU A 40 -7.45 -10.46 -0.44
N ASN A 41 -6.84 -11.43 0.25
CA ASN A 41 -7.25 -12.82 0.09
C ASN A 41 -8.72 -13.00 0.45
N CYS A 42 -9.51 -13.45 -0.52
CA CYS A 42 -10.92 -13.70 -0.32
C CYS A 42 -11.40 -14.82 -1.23
N VAL A 43 -12.22 -15.72 -0.69
CA VAL A 43 -12.80 -16.82 -1.50
C VAL A 43 -13.65 -16.30 -2.66
N LEU A 44 -14.17 -15.06 -2.57
CA LEU A 44 -14.88 -14.38 -3.67
C LEU A 44 -13.95 -13.98 -4.82
N HIS A 45 -12.65 -13.87 -4.58
CA HIS A 45 -11.63 -13.58 -5.58
C HIS A 45 -11.05 -14.88 -6.21
N GLY A 46 -11.47 -16.04 -5.71
CA GLY A 46 -10.95 -17.35 -6.12
C GLY A 46 -9.84 -17.91 -5.22
N ASP A 47 -9.51 -17.21 -4.13
CA ASP A 47 -8.50 -17.67 -3.17
C ASP A 47 -9.01 -18.86 -2.35
N LYS A 48 -8.08 -19.67 -1.84
CA LYS A 48 -8.42 -20.85 -1.03
C LYS A 48 -8.92 -20.49 0.37
N THR A 49 -8.53 -19.33 0.89
CA THR A 49 -8.78 -18.90 2.26
C THR A 49 -8.93 -17.39 2.38
N SER A 50 -9.49 -16.94 3.51
CA SER A 50 -9.57 -15.52 3.86
C SER A 50 -8.21 -14.87 4.15
N GLU A 51 -8.20 -13.54 4.11
CA GLU A 51 -7.10 -12.70 4.57
C GLU A 51 -6.81 -12.90 6.07
N THR A 52 -5.55 -12.64 6.43
CA THR A 52 -4.99 -12.83 7.77
C THR A 52 -4.07 -11.68 8.19
N PHE A 53 -3.61 -10.88 7.24
CA PHE A 53 -2.61 -9.85 7.48
C PHE A 53 -3.24 -8.46 7.68
N LEU A 54 -2.49 -7.57 8.35
CA LEU A 54 -2.78 -6.14 8.54
C LEU A 54 -4.25 -5.76 8.78
N SER A 55 -4.85 -6.37 9.80
CA SER A 55 -6.16 -5.97 10.31
C SER A 55 -6.13 -5.81 11.82
N GLU A 56 -7.26 -5.41 12.40
CA GLU A 56 -7.45 -5.32 13.85
C GLU A 56 -7.47 -6.69 14.55
N ILE A 57 -7.55 -7.81 13.80
CA ILE A 57 -7.45 -9.16 14.36
C ILE A 57 -5.99 -9.62 14.29
N ILE A 58 -5.24 -9.28 15.34
CA ILE A 58 -3.84 -9.70 15.46
C ILE A 58 -3.75 -11.22 15.54
N GLY A 59 -2.98 -11.83 14.62
CA GLY A 59 -2.79 -13.28 14.56
C GLY A 59 -3.98 -14.04 13.95
N ALA A 60 -4.83 -13.37 13.17
CA ALA A 60 -5.90 -14.02 12.42
C ALA A 60 -5.39 -15.26 11.66
N GLN A 61 -6.18 -16.33 11.71
CA GLN A 61 -5.88 -17.57 11.01
C GLN A 61 -6.71 -17.65 9.73
N PRO A 62 -6.17 -18.23 8.64
CA PRO A 62 -6.88 -18.32 7.38
C PRO A 62 -8.05 -19.30 7.54
N ILE A 63 -9.26 -18.89 7.14
CA ILE A 63 -10.42 -19.79 7.16
C ILE A 63 -10.81 -20.21 5.75
N LYS A 64 -11.32 -21.44 5.63
CA LYS A 64 -11.93 -21.94 4.40
C LYS A 64 -13.36 -21.40 4.30
N GLY A 65 -13.50 -20.21 3.75
CA GLY A 65 -14.76 -19.48 3.63
C GLY A 65 -14.56 -17.97 3.76
N ARG A 66 -15.67 -17.24 3.87
CA ARG A 66 -15.66 -15.80 4.07
C ARG A 66 -15.43 -15.44 5.54
N HIS A 67 -14.44 -14.61 5.80
CA HIS A 67 -14.17 -14.08 7.14
C HIS A 67 -14.80 -12.69 7.27
N ILE A 68 -16.10 -12.65 7.56
CA ILE A 68 -16.91 -11.42 7.47
C ILE A 68 -16.33 -10.24 8.26
N ASN A 69 -15.77 -10.48 9.46
CA ASN A 69 -15.14 -9.39 10.22
C ASN A 69 -13.92 -8.81 9.50
N MET A 70 -13.10 -9.67 8.88
CA MET A 70 -11.87 -9.27 8.16
C MET A 70 -12.24 -8.42 6.96
N GLU A 71 -13.21 -8.90 6.17
CA GLU A 71 -13.75 -8.17 5.03
C GLU A 71 -14.26 -6.79 5.45
N SER A 72 -15.00 -6.69 6.56
CA SER A 72 -15.50 -5.39 7.06
C SER A 72 -14.39 -4.42 7.49
N PHE A 73 -13.24 -4.92 7.96
CA PHE A 73 -12.09 -4.07 8.30
C PHE A 73 -11.41 -3.52 7.05
N TYR A 74 -11.21 -4.34 6.03
CA TYR A 74 -10.71 -3.90 4.73
C TYR A 74 -11.71 -2.94 4.07
N GLU A 75 -13.00 -3.21 4.13
CA GLU A 75 -14.03 -2.30 3.63
C GLU A 75 -13.97 -0.91 4.28
N TYR A 76 -13.54 -0.78 5.53
CA TYR A 76 -13.37 0.54 6.15
C TYR A 76 -12.35 1.40 5.41
N GLY A 77 -11.22 0.80 5.01
CA GLY A 77 -10.16 1.48 4.27
C GLY A 77 -10.67 2.08 2.96
N SER A 78 -11.34 1.27 2.14
CA SER A 78 -11.91 1.73 0.86
C SER A 78 -13.12 2.65 1.02
N ARG A 79 -13.97 2.46 2.04
CA ARG A 79 -15.21 3.24 2.22
C ARG A 79 -14.96 4.60 2.86
N ARG A 80 -14.03 4.71 3.81
CA ARG A 80 -13.81 5.95 4.61
C ARG A 80 -12.35 6.27 4.87
N GLY A 81 -11.49 5.28 5.06
CA GLY A 81 -10.07 5.48 5.37
C GLY A 81 -9.36 6.31 4.31
N PHE A 82 -9.49 5.90 3.05
CA PHE A 82 -8.93 6.60 1.89
C PHE A 82 -9.36 8.07 1.85
N TRP A 83 -10.66 8.35 1.89
CA TRP A 83 -11.18 9.71 1.74
C TRP A 83 -10.67 10.66 2.83
N ARG A 84 -10.62 10.20 4.09
CA ARG A 84 -10.07 11.01 5.19
C ARG A 84 -8.61 11.40 4.94
N ILE A 85 -7.80 10.46 4.47
CA ILE A 85 -6.37 10.67 4.24
C ILE A 85 -6.16 11.53 2.98
N HIS A 86 -6.90 11.24 1.91
CA HIS A 86 -6.88 11.98 0.66
C HIS A 86 -7.23 13.46 0.88
N GLU A 87 -8.34 13.74 1.56
CA GLU A 87 -8.77 15.11 1.91
C GLU A 87 -7.68 15.86 2.69
N LEU A 88 -7.06 15.23 3.69
CA LEU A 88 -5.98 15.84 4.47
C LEU A 88 -4.78 16.21 3.59
N PHE A 89 -4.34 15.31 2.71
CA PHE A 89 -3.17 15.59 1.85
C PHE A 89 -3.45 16.64 0.79
N GLN A 90 -4.68 16.67 0.25
CA GLN A 90 -5.12 17.73 -0.65
C GLN A 90 -5.15 19.09 0.06
N GLU A 91 -5.70 19.17 1.28
CA GLU A 91 -5.72 20.40 2.08
C GLU A 91 -4.30 20.92 2.36
N LYS A 92 -3.37 20.01 2.71
CA LYS A 92 -1.97 20.35 3.01
C LYS A 92 -1.12 20.56 1.76
N LYS A 93 -1.65 20.26 0.56
CA LYS A 93 -0.90 20.29 -0.72
C LYS A 93 0.40 19.47 -0.65
N ILE A 94 0.32 18.31 -0.01
CA ILE A 94 1.44 17.38 0.10
C ILE A 94 1.19 16.23 -0.88
N PRO A 95 2.10 16.00 -1.85
CA PRO A 95 1.93 14.93 -2.81
C PRO A 95 2.14 13.56 -2.13
N VAL A 96 1.36 12.57 -2.56
CA VAL A 96 1.49 11.18 -2.12
C VAL A 96 1.66 10.25 -3.31
N THR A 97 2.43 9.19 -3.14
CA THR A 97 2.54 8.11 -4.11
C THR A 97 1.57 7.01 -3.73
N ILE A 98 0.70 6.61 -4.65
CA ILE A 98 -0.23 5.50 -4.41
C ILE A 98 0.41 4.18 -4.84
N PHE A 99 0.48 3.23 -3.91
CA PHE A 99 0.74 1.83 -4.22
C PHE A 99 -0.60 1.13 -4.35
N GLY A 100 -1.17 1.19 -5.56
CA GLY A 100 -2.50 0.67 -5.85
C GLY A 100 -2.45 -0.74 -6.40
N VAL A 101 -3.18 -1.66 -5.77
CA VAL A 101 -3.41 -3.00 -6.32
C VAL A 101 -4.45 -2.91 -7.42
N GLY A 102 -4.15 -3.52 -8.58
CA GLY A 102 -4.99 -3.38 -9.79
C GLY A 102 -6.45 -3.78 -9.56
N MET A 103 -6.69 -4.91 -8.90
CA MET A 103 -8.06 -5.37 -8.61
C MET A 103 -8.80 -4.41 -7.67
N ALA A 104 -8.15 -3.85 -6.64
CA ALA A 104 -8.77 -2.89 -5.72
C ALA A 104 -9.20 -1.62 -6.47
N LEU A 105 -8.33 -1.07 -7.32
CA LEU A 105 -8.64 0.11 -8.13
C LEU A 105 -9.72 -0.16 -9.19
N GLU A 106 -9.80 -1.37 -9.74
CA GLU A 106 -10.86 -1.76 -10.67
C GLU A 106 -12.23 -1.80 -9.99
N ARG A 107 -12.28 -2.29 -8.73
CA ARG A 107 -13.52 -2.36 -7.94
C ARG A 107 -13.99 -1.00 -7.44
N ASN A 108 -13.08 -0.04 -7.24
CA ASN A 108 -13.42 1.31 -6.80
C ASN A 108 -12.92 2.38 -7.78
N LYS A 109 -13.66 2.54 -8.88
CA LYS A 109 -13.35 3.52 -9.92
C LYS A 109 -13.43 4.96 -9.45
N GLU A 110 -14.23 5.26 -8.43
CA GLU A 110 -14.33 6.60 -7.86
C GLU A 110 -13.01 7.00 -7.18
N VAL A 111 -12.47 6.12 -6.32
CA VAL A 111 -11.14 6.32 -5.71
C VAL A 111 -10.05 6.38 -6.78
N CYS A 112 -10.08 5.48 -7.76
CA CYS A 112 -9.11 5.50 -8.87
C CYS A 112 -9.13 6.85 -9.63
N ASN A 113 -10.31 7.40 -9.90
CA ASN A 113 -10.45 8.70 -10.53
C ASN A 113 -9.97 9.84 -9.63
N ALA A 114 -10.27 9.81 -8.33
CA ALA A 114 -9.77 10.82 -7.38
C ALA A 114 -8.24 10.84 -7.32
N ILE A 115 -7.59 9.67 -7.31
CA ILE A 115 -6.13 9.54 -7.38
C ILE A 115 -5.57 10.17 -8.66
N LYS A 116 -6.24 9.97 -9.80
CA LYS A 116 -5.79 10.54 -11.08
C LYS A 116 -6.01 12.05 -11.19
N GLN A 117 -6.96 12.58 -10.43
CA GLN A 117 -7.32 14.01 -10.43
C GLN A 117 -6.56 14.81 -9.38
N SER A 118 -5.95 14.15 -8.39
CA SER A 118 -5.07 14.82 -7.44
C SER A 118 -3.75 15.22 -8.08
N ASP A 119 -3.37 16.48 -7.84
CA ASP A 119 -2.08 17.08 -8.21
C ASP A 119 -0.95 16.68 -7.24
#